data_AF-A0A1F6ESC6-F1
#
_entry.id   AF-A0A1F6ESC6-F1
#
_cell.length_a   1.000
_cell.length_b   1.000
_cell.length_c   1.000
_cell.angle_alpha   90.00
_cell.angle_beta   90.00
_cell.angle_gamma   90.00
#
_symmetry.space_group_name_H-M   'P 1'
#
loop_
_entity.id
_entity.type
_entity.pdbx_description
1 polymer ?
#
loop_
_entity_poly.entity_id
_entity_poly.type
_entity_poly.pdbx_seq_one_letter_code
_entity_poly.pdbx_strand_id
1 'polypeptide(L)' 'MQLYALSTGSLVQGALTMFFFALGTFPMLALLSFGSLNIAHKTWKGLFFKTAGLIVIALAALNLSNMLATTGIINPLFNF' A
#
# COMPACT_ATOMS: atom_id res chain seq x y z
N MET A 1 -4.25 -2.32 11.32
CA MET A 1 -5.35 -3.29 11.14
C MET A 1 -4.89 -4.74 11.07
N GLN A 2 -3.78 -5.06 10.40
CA GLN A 2 -3.25 -6.45 10.38
C GLN A 2 -2.90 -6.99 11.76
N LEU A 3 -2.14 -6.23 12.57
CA LEU A 3 -1.85 -6.64 13.95
C LEU A 3 -3.13 -6.81 14.80
N TYR A 4 -4.15 -5.96 14.61
CA TYR A 4 -5.43 -6.05 15.30
C TYR A 4 -6.26 -7.28 14.88
N ALA A 5 -6.27 -7.61 13.59
CA ALA A 5 -6.91 -8.82 13.07
C ALA A 5 -6.21 -10.10 13.54
N LEU A 6 -4.89 -10.05 13.75
CA LEU A 6 -4.12 -11.16 14.32
C LEU A 6 -4.31 -11.26 15.84
N SER A 7 -4.46 -10.14 16.54
CA SER A 7 -4.62 -10.11 18.01
C SER A 7 -6.03 -10.42 18.50
N THR A 8 -7.04 -10.44 17.62
CA THR A 8 -8.44 -10.73 17.97
C THR A 8 -8.69 -12.23 18.26
N GLY A 9 -7.78 -13.13 17.86
CA GLY A 9 -7.85 -14.56 18.18
C GLY A 9 -8.98 -15.34 17.50
N SER A 10 -9.86 -14.67 16.75
CA SER A 10 -10.98 -15.25 16.02
C SER A 10 -10.84 -15.00 14.52
N LEU A 11 -10.83 -16.09 13.74
CA LEU A 11 -10.74 -16.03 12.27
C LEU A 11 -11.89 -15.21 11.66
N VAL A 12 -13.11 -15.37 12.19
CA VAL A 12 -14.30 -14.67 11.68
C VAL A 12 -14.20 -13.17 11.95
N GLN A 13 -13.77 -12.79 13.15
CA GLN A 13 -13.64 -11.38 13.52
C GLN A 13 -12.50 -10.70 12.75
N GLY A 14 -11.36 -11.39 12.59
CA GLY A 14 -10.25 -10.91 11.76
C GLY A 14 -10.66 -10.74 10.29
N ALA A 15 -11.37 -11.73 9.73
CA ALA A 15 -11.87 -11.68 8.36
C ALA A 15 -12.86 -10.51 8.14
N LEU A 16 -13.80 -10.31 9.05
CA LEU A 16 -14.75 -9.18 8.98
C LEU A 16 -14.01 -7.84 9.08
N THR A 17 -13.02 -7.72 9.95
CA THR A 17 -12.21 -6.49 10.08
C THR A 17 -11.47 -6.17 8.77
N MET A 18 -10.86 -7.18 8.14
CA MET A 18 -10.18 -7.01 6.86
C MET A 18 -11.16 -6.70 5.72
N PHE A 19 -12.35 -7.30 5.75
CA PHE A 19 -13.40 -7.03 4.76
C PHE A 19 -13.87 -5.58 4.82
N PHE A 20 -14.20 -5.06 5.99
CA PHE A 20 -14.59 -3.65 6.14
C PHE A 20 -13.45 -2.68 5.80
N PHE A 21 -12.20 -3.04 6.11
CA PHE A 21 -11.04 -2.26 5.69
C PHE A 21 -10.89 -2.21 4.15
N ALA A 22 -11.05 -3.35 3.48
CA ALA A 22 -11.03 -3.42 2.02
C ALA A 22 -12.19 -2.60 1.41
N LEU A 23 -13.40 -2.70 1.97
CA LEU A 23 -14.54 -1.88 1.55
C LEU A 23 -14.31 -0.38 1.75
N GLY A 24 -13.70 0.03 2.87
CA GLY A 24 -13.40 1.43 3.14
C GLY A 24 -12.34 2.02 2.21
N THR A 25 -11.37 1.20 1.77
CA THR A 25 -10.32 1.63 0.84
C THR A 25 -10.74 1.48 -0.64
N PHE A 26 -11.77 0.70 -0.92
CA PHE A 26 -12.26 0.41 -2.26
C PHE A 26 -12.56 1.67 -3.11
N PRO A 27 -13.25 2.73 -2.61
CA PRO A 27 -13.55 3.90 -3.44
C PRO A 27 -12.29 4.59 -3.97
N MET A 28 -11.27 4.77 -3.11
CA MET A 28 -10.02 5.40 -3.53
C MET A 28 -9.21 4.52 -4.46
N LEU A 29 -9.11 3.22 -4.17
CA LEU A 29 -8.40 2.29 -5.05
C LEU A 29 -9.10 2.17 -6.41
N ALA A 30 -10.43 2.15 -6.45
CA ALA A 30 -11.21 2.16 -7.69
C ALA A 30 -10.98 3.44 -8.49
N LEU A 31 -10.97 4.61 -7.84
CA LEU A 31 -10.65 5.88 -8.50
C LEU A 31 -9.24 5.90 -9.09
N LEU A 32 -8.25 5.41 -8.35
CA LEU A 32 -6.87 5.30 -8.84
C LEU A 32 -6.77 4.31 -10.00
N SER A 33 -7.39 3.13 -9.87
CA SER A 33 -7.40 2.10 -10.91
C SER A 33 -8.09 2.58 -12.19
N PHE A 34 -9.33 3.04 -12.13
CA PHE A 34 -10.07 3.47 -13.33
C PHE A 34 -9.63 4.86 -13.84
N GLY A 35 -9.23 5.77 -12.95
CA GLY A 35 -8.69 7.08 -13.32
C GLY A 35 -7.38 6.97 -14.11
N SER A 36 -6.53 5.99 -13.77
CA SER A 36 -5.28 5.73 -14.50
C SER A 36 -5.51 5.31 -15.96
N LEU A 37 -6.62 4.61 -16.25
CA LEU A 37 -6.98 4.18 -17.61
C LEU A 37 -7.30 5.37 -18.51
N ASN A 38 -7.96 6.40 -17.98
CA ASN A 38 -8.30 7.61 -18.74
C ASN A 38 -7.05 8.49 -19.03
N ILE A 39 -6.05 8.43 -18.15
CA ILE A 39 -4.77 9.17 -18.32
C ILE A 39 -3.90 8.55 -19.43
N ALA A 40 -4.11 7.27 -19.74
CA ALA A 40 -3.33 6.54 -20.74
C ALA A 40 -3.50 7.03 -22.20
N HIS A 41 -4.50 7.88 -22.47
CA HIS A 41 -4.77 8.47 -23.79
C HIS A 41 -4.37 9.95 -23.91
N LYS A 42 -3.83 10.56 -22.85
CA LYS A 42 -3.41 11.97 -22.85
C LYS A 42 -1.92 12.13 -23.16
N THR A 43 -1.56 13.27 -23.73
CA THR A 43 -0.18 13.65 -24.07
C THR A 43 0.79 13.61 -22.87
N TRP A 44 0.26 13.74 -21.66
CA TRP A 44 1.02 13.78 -20.40
C TRP A 44 1.23 12.39 -19.75
N LYS A 45 0.79 11.31 -20.42
CA LYS A 45 0.93 9.92 -19.96
C LYS A 45 2.35 9.60 -19.51
N GLY A 46 3.35 9.95 -20.31
CA GLY A 46 4.75 9.64 -20.04
C GLY A 46 5.24 10.22 -18.71
N LEU A 47 4.81 11.44 -18.36
CA LEU A 47 5.16 12.06 -17.09
C LEU A 47 4.46 11.34 -15.92
N PHE A 48 3.16 11.07 -16.05
CA PHE A 48 2.36 10.40 -15.00
C PHE A 48 2.88 9.00 -14.65
N PHE A 49 3.18 8.16 -15.64
CA PHE A 49 3.68 6.81 -15.38
C PHE A 49 5.12 6.82 -14.82
N LYS A 50 5.96 7.78 -15.24
CA LYS A 50 7.31 7.93 -14.67
C LYS A 50 7.26 8.38 -13.20
N THR A 51 6.41 9.35 -12.87
CA THR A 51 6.26 9.82 -11.48
C THR A 51 5.63 8.74 -10.59
N ALA A 52 4.58 8.07 -11.06
CA ALA A 52 3.97 6.96 -10.34
C ALA A 52 4.98 5.81 -10.10
N GLY A 53 5.75 5.44 -11.13
CA GLY A 53 6.80 4.42 -11.01
C GLY A 53 7.88 4.81 -10.00
N LEU A 54 8.33 6.07 -10.00
CA LEU A 54 9.29 6.58 -9.02
C LEU A 54 8.75 6.45 -7.59
N ILE A 55 7.48 6.83 -7.37
CA ILE A 55 6.82 6.71 -6.07
C ILE A 55 6.74 5.25 -5.62
N VAL A 56 6.40 4.33 -6.54
CA VAL A 56 6.34 2.88 -6.23
C VAL A 56 7.71 2.35 -5.83
N ILE A 57 8.78 2.73 -6.54
CA ILE A 57 10.15 2.31 -6.20
C ILE A 57 10.57 2.85 -4.83
N ALA A 58 10.29 4.13 -4.54
CA ALA A 58 10.57 4.73 -3.24
C ALA A 58 9.81 4.02 -2.10
N LEU A 59 8.52 3.74 -2.32
CA LEU A 59 7.70 3.03 -1.35
C LEU A 59 8.16 1.58 -1.14
N ALA A 60 8.61 0.90 -2.19
CA ALA A 60 9.18 -0.44 -2.10
C ALA A 60 10.47 -0.44 -1.28
N ALA A 61 11.36 0.54 -1.50
CA ALA A 61 12.59 0.69 -0.72
C ALA A 61 12.28 0.94 0.78
N LEU A 62 11.29 1.78 1.09
CA LEU A 62 10.84 2.02 2.47
C LEU A 62 10.27 0.75 3.13
N ASN A 63 9.42 0.01 2.42
CA ASN A 63 8.87 -1.24 2.95
C ASN A 63 9.96 -2.29 3.18
N LEU A 64 10.93 -2.39 2.26
CA LEU A 64 12.07 -3.28 2.39
C LEU A 64 12.95 -2.90 3.59
N SER A 65 13.28 -1.62 3.78
CA SER A 65 14.06 -1.18 4.93
C SER A 65 13.33 -1.43 6.25
N ASN A 66 12.01 -1.21 6.29
CA ASN A 66 11.20 -1.47 7.47
C ASN A 66 11.12 -2.97 7.79
N MET A 67 10.99 -3.82 6.77
CA MET A 67 11.03 -5.28 6.95
C MET A 67 12.38 -5.72 7.53
N LEU A 68 13.49 -5.30 6.92
CA LEU A 68 14.85 -5.65 7.36
C LEU A 68 15.13 -5.20 8.80
N ALA A 69 14.65 -4.01 9.18
CA ALA A 69 14.75 -3.50 10.53
C ALA A 69 13.89 -4.29 11.52
N THR A 70 12.65 -4.63 11.16
CA THR A 70 11.74 -5.43 12.01
C THR A 70 12.27 -6.85 12.23
N THR A 71 12.97 -7.42 11.25
CA THR A 71 13.62 -8.73 11.38
C THR A 71 14.99 -8.69 12.07
N GLY A 72 15.50 -7.50 12.44
CA GLY A 72 16.76 -7.34 13.16
C GLY A 72 18.04 -7.46 12.32
N ILE A 73 17.95 -7.36 10.99
CA ILE A 73 19.12 -7.46 10.09
C ILE A 73 19.89 -6.12 10.02
N ILE A 74 19.16 -5.01 10.08
CA ILE A 74 19.72 -3.65 10.08
C ILE A 74 19.09 -2.83 11.20
N ASN A 75 19.76 -1.76 11.62
CA ASN A 75 19.14 -0.76 12.49
C ASN A 75 18.08 0.03 11.71
N PRO A 76 16.98 0.47 12.37
CA PRO A 76 15.96 1.30 11.74
C PRO A 76 16.59 2.56 11.13
N LEU A 77 16.49 2.69 9.80
CA LEU A 77 17.01 3.87 9.10
C LEU A 77 16.11 5.10 9.33
N PHE A 78 14.83 4.86 9.60
CA PHE A 78 13.83 5.86 9.93
C PHE A 78 13.20 5.50 11.27
N ASN A 79 13.05 6.48 12.16
CA ASN A 79 12.67 6.27 13.55
C ASN A 79 11.42 7.09 13.92
N PHE A 80 10.42 7.07 13.04
CA PHE A 80 9.12 7.70 13.23
C PHE A 80 8.03 6.65 13.46
#